data_AF-A0A8K0IAG8-F1
#
_entry.id   AF-A0A8K0IAG8-F1
#
_cell.length_a   1.000
_cell.length_b   1.000
_cell.length_c   1.000
_cell.angle_alpha   90.00
_cell.angle_beta   90.00
_cell.angle_gamma   90.00
#
_symmetry.space_group_name_H-M   'P 1'
#
loop_
_entity.id
_entity.type
_entity.pdbx_description
1 polymer ?
#
loop_
_entity_poly.entity_id
_entity_poly.type
_entity_poly.pdbx_seq_one_letter_code
_entity_poly.pdbx_strand_id
1 'polypeptide(L)'
;MINEIHKMQSSWVVSDEQLQSELRVSITAVVVPAYRSFLGWFLQYLDPGQQTEKYIKFGAHDLQNCIDELFDGNRFSSMARRRT
;
A
#
# COMPACT_ATOMS: atom_id res chain seq x y z
N MET A 1 5.52 0.29 9.64
CA MET A 1 5.55 -1.07 9.09
C MET A 1 5.13 -1.06 7.62
N ILE A 2 3.87 -0.79 7.27
CA ILE A 2 3.41 -0.75 5.85
C ILE A 2 4.25 0.22 5.00
N ASN A 3 4.51 1.45 5.49
CA ASN A 3 5.34 2.43 4.80
C ASN A 3 6.78 1.93 4.50
N GLU A 4 7.37 1.16 5.42
CA GLU A 4 8.72 0.62 5.24
C GLU A 4 8.73 -0.53 4.22
N ILE A 5 7.71 -1.40 4.28
CA ILE A 5 7.52 -2.49 3.31
C ILE A 5 7.31 -1.90 1.92
N HIS A 6 6.43 -0.90 1.79
CA HIS A 6 6.20 -0.19 0.55
C HIS A 6 7.52 0.37 0.01
N LYS A 7 8.20 1.24 0.77
CA LYS A 7 9.49 1.83 0.38
C LYS A 7 10.52 0.80 -0.11
N MET A 8 10.60 -0.36 0.55
CA MET A 8 11.51 -1.43 0.16
C MET A 8 11.06 -2.14 -1.11
N GLN A 9 9.80 -2.58 -1.20
CA GLN A 9 9.30 -3.40 -2.29
C GLN A 9 9.01 -2.59 -3.58
N SER A 10 8.74 -1.28 -3.48
CA SER A 10 8.69 -0.39 -4.64
C SER A 10 10.08 -0.22 -5.30
N SER A 11 11.16 -0.49 -4.58
CA SER A 11 12.53 -0.42 -5.13
C SER A 11 12.91 -1.65 -5.96
N TRP A 12 12.21 -2.77 -5.74
CA TRP A 12 12.43 -4.00 -6.49
C TRP A 12 11.84 -3.89 -7.89
N VAL A 13 12.44 -4.61 -8.84
CA VAL A 13 11.99 -4.66 -10.23
C VAL A 13 11.63 -6.09 -10.56
N VAL A 14 10.42 -6.30 -11.05
CA VAL A 14 10.02 -7.57 -11.68
C VAL A 14 9.87 -7.29 -13.17
N SER A 15 10.77 -7.84 -13.99
CA SER A 15 10.84 -7.55 -15.42
C SER A 15 9.72 -8.17 -16.25
N ASP A 16 9.11 -9.24 -15.73
CA ASP A 16 7.96 -9.90 -16.36
C ASP A 16 6.67 -9.20 -15.91
N GLU A 17 6.03 -8.49 -16.83
CA GLU A 17 4.82 -7.70 -16.56
C GLU A 17 3.63 -8.58 -16.14
N GLN A 18 3.53 -9.81 -16.66
CA GLN A 18 2.47 -10.73 -16.28
C GLN A 18 2.67 -11.19 -14.83
N LEU A 19 3.89 -11.63 -14.49
CA LEU A 19 4.23 -12.02 -13.13
C LEU A 19 4.08 -10.84 -12.15
N GLN A 20 4.48 -9.63 -12.56
CA GLN A 20 4.30 -8.41 -11.77
C GLN A 20 2.81 -8.17 -11.46
N SER A 21 1.95 -8.28 -12.47
CA SER A 21 0.50 -8.12 -12.31
C SER A 21 -0.09 -9.20 -11.39
N GLU A 22 0.25 -10.47 -11.61
CA GLU A 22 -0.23 -11.58 -10.80
C GLU A 22 0.18 -11.45 -9.33
N LEU A 23 1.40 -11.00 -9.05
CA LEU A 23 1.87 -10.72 -7.69
C LEU A 23 1.06 -9.61 -7.02
N ARG A 24 0.82 -8.48 -7.72
CA ARG A 24 0.02 -7.37 -7.19
C ARG A 24 -1.42 -7.79 -6.90
N VAL A 25 -2.02 -8.58 -7.80
CA VAL A 25 -3.38 -9.14 -7.62
C VAL A 25 -3.42 -10.08 -6.41
N SER A 26 -2.45 -11.00 -6.29
CA SER A 26 -2.37 -11.93 -5.16
C SER A 26 -2.22 -11.21 -3.82
N ILE A 27 -1.36 -10.19 -3.76
CA ILE A 27 -1.17 -9.39 -2.54
C ILE A 27 -2.45 -8.63 -2.20
N THR A 28 -3.08 -7.98 -3.19
CA THR A 28 -4.35 -7.27 -3.02
C THR A 28 -5.45 -8.19 -2.49
N ALA A 29 -5.58 -9.38 -3.06
CA ALA A 29 -6.60 -10.36 -2.69
C ALA A 29 -6.49 -10.85 -1.24
N VAL A 30 -5.30 -10.81 -0.65
CA VAL A 30 -5.07 -11.19 0.75
C VAL A 30 -5.16 -9.97 1.68
N VAL A 31 -4.46 -8.89 1.34
CA VAL A 31 -4.23 -7.76 2.24
C VAL A 31 -5.45 -6.85 2.34
N VAL A 32 -6.12 -6.53 1.22
CA VAL A 32 -7.24 -5.59 1.21
C VAL A 32 -8.46 -6.14 1.98
N PRO A 33 -8.90 -7.39 1.77
CA PRO A 33 -10.02 -7.94 2.54
C PRO A 33 -9.72 -8.05 4.04
N ALA A 34 -8.48 -8.43 4.40
CA ALA A 34 -8.06 -8.49 5.80
C ALA A 34 -8.07 -7.11 6.46
N TYR A 35 -7.54 -6.09 5.77
CA TYR A 35 -7.51 -4.72 6.28
C TYR A 35 -8.92 -4.10 6.39
N ARG A 36 -9.81 -4.36 5.42
CA ARG A 36 -11.21 -3.93 5.49
C ARG A 36 -11.94 -4.56 6.67
N SER A 37 -11.74 -5.86 6.89
CA SER A 37 -12.30 -6.57 8.04
C SER A 37 -11.79 -5.97 9.36
N PHE A 38 -10.48 -5.71 9.45
CA PHE A 38 -9.87 -5.02 10.58
C PHE A 38 -10.51 -3.65 10.83
N LEU A 39 -10.63 -2.80 9.79
CA LEU A 39 -11.28 -1.50 9.93
C LEU A 39 -12.73 -1.64 10.41
N GLY A 40 -13.53 -2.52 9.78
CA GLY A 40 -14.92 -2.72 10.17
C GLY A 40 -15.08 -3.15 11.64
N TRP A 41 -14.18 -3.96 12.16
CA TRP A 41 -14.24 -4.46 13.54
C TRP A 41 -13.68 -3.48 14.57
N PHE A 42 -12.65 -2.73 14.21
CA PHE A 42 -11.94 -1.87 15.16
C PHE A 42 -12.38 -0.41 15.13
N LEU A 43 -12.95 0.09 14.03
CA LEU A 43 -13.43 1.48 13.93
C LEU A 43 -14.45 1.81 15.02
N GLN A 44 -15.36 0.90 15.35
CA GLN A 44 -16.34 1.08 16.43
C GLN A 44 -15.71 1.25 17.82
N TYR A 45 -14.50 0.73 18.04
CA TYR A 45 -13.76 0.88 19.30
C TYR A 45 -12.80 2.07 19.30
N LEU A 46 -12.44 2.55 18.10
CA LEU A 46 -11.56 3.71 17.90
C LEU A 46 -12.34 5.04 17.86
N ASP A 47 -13.68 4.97 17.86
CA ASP A 47 -14.58 6.12 17.78
C ASP A 47 -15.27 6.58 19.10
N PRO A 48 -14.66 6.49 20.32
CA PRO A 48 -15.12 7.32 21.43
C PRO A 48 -14.56 8.74 21.23
N GLY A 49 -15.08 9.47 20.24
CA GLY A 49 -14.82 10.91 20.05
C GLY A 49 -14.07 11.34 18.78
N GLN A 50 -14.27 10.68 17.63
CA GLN A 50 -13.74 11.10 16.32
C GLN A 50 -12.19 11.23 16.26
N GLN A 51 -11.47 10.41 17.03
CA GLN A 51 -9.99 10.41 17.01
C GLN A 51 -9.40 9.37 16.06
N THR A 52 -10.22 8.78 15.19
CA THR A 52 -9.86 7.69 14.27
C THR A 52 -8.62 8.03 13.41
N GLU A 53 -8.49 9.27 12.97
CA GLU A 53 -7.36 9.77 12.18
C GLU A 53 -6.01 9.74 12.94
N LYS A 54 -6.03 9.71 14.28
CA LYS A 54 -4.80 9.56 15.08
C LYS A 54 -4.21 8.16 15.00
N TYR A 55 -5.04 7.16 14.73
CA TYR A 55 -4.66 5.75 14.79
C TYR A 55 -4.59 5.10 13.41
N ILE A 56 -5.42 5.55 12.46
CA ILE A 56 -5.49 5.01 11.11
C ILE A 56 -4.88 6.01 10.14
N LYS A 57 -3.69 5.67 9.64
CA LYS A 57 -2.93 6.50 8.66
C LYS A 57 -3.26 6.22 7.20
N PHE A 58 -3.82 5.06 6.89
CA PHE A 58 -4.08 4.62 5.52
C PHE A 58 -5.50 4.09 5.43
N GLY A 59 -6.28 4.57 4.47
CA GLY A 59 -7.54 3.94 4.11
C GLY A 59 -7.30 2.60 3.40
N ALA A 60 -8.36 1.78 3.30
CA ALA A 60 -8.29 0.55 2.52
C ALA A 60 -8.01 0.80 1.02
N HIS A 61 -8.40 1.96 0.50
CA HIS A 61 -8.09 2.38 -0.86
C HIS A 61 -6.63 2.81 -1.01
N ASP A 62 -6.10 3.58 -0.06
CA ASP A 62 -4.69 3.99 -0.08
C ASP A 62 -3.75 2.78 -0.03
N LEU A 63 -4.11 1.76 0.74
CA LEU A 63 -3.35 0.50 0.80
C LEU A 63 -3.32 -0.22 -0.55
N GLN A 64 -4.43 -0.17 -1.30
CA GLN A 64 -4.49 -0.76 -2.64
C GLN A 64 -3.59 0.01 -3.61
N ASN A 65 -3.62 1.35 -3.56
CA ASN A 65 -2.73 2.20 -4.36
C ASN A 65 -1.25 1.93 -4.05
N CYS A 66 -0.89 1.73 -2.78
CA CYS A 66 0.47 1.31 -2.42
C CYS A 66 0.86 -0.05 -3.03
N ILE A 67 -0.08 -1.01 -3.13
CA ILE A 67 0.21 -2.32 -3.73
C ILE A 67 0.41 -2.19 -5.25
N ASP A 68 -0.37 -1.31 -5.89
CA ASP A 68 -0.27 -1.04 -7.32
C ASP A 68 1.06 -0.39 -7.72
N GLU A 69 1.78 0.22 -6.78
CA GLU A 69 3.12 0.80 -7.01
C GLU A 69 4.27 -0.20 -6.76
N LEU A 70 4.00 -1.42 -6.28
CA LEU A 70 5.04 -2.39 -5.94
C LEU A 70 5.73 -2.97 -7.18
N PHE A 71 7.02 -3.28 -7.08
CA PHE A 71 7.80 -3.96 -8.13
C PHE A 71 8.04 -3.17 -9.43
N ASP A 72 7.65 -1.90 -9.50
CA ASP A 72 7.88 -1.06 -10.69
C ASP A 72 9.35 -0.65 -10.87
N GLY A 73 10.20 -0.95 -9.89
CA GLY A 73 11.45 -0.25 -9.69
C GLY A 73 11.18 1.19 -9.30
N ASN A 74 12.19 1.82 -8.71
CA ASN A 74 12.09 3.20 -8.27
C ASN A 74 12.08 4.22 -9.44
N ARG A 75 11.11 4.14 -10.36
CA ARG A 75 10.90 5.07 -11.47
C ARG A 75 10.59 6.48 -10.95
N PHE A 76 9.98 6.59 -9.77
CA PHE A 76 9.64 7.86 -9.13
C PHE A 76 10.84 8.62 -8.53
N SER A 77 11.87 7.95 -8.00
CA SER A 77 13.09 8.67 -7.57
C SER A 77 13.98 9.12 -8.73
N SER A 78 13.88 8.47 -9.90
CA SER A 78 14.62 8.91 -11.09
C SER A 78 14.03 10.16 -11.75
N MET A 79 12.73 10.43 -11.60
CA MET A 79 12.09 11.64 -12.15
C MET A 79 12.30 12.89 -11.29
N ALA A 80 12.48 12.74 -9.97
CA ALA A 80 12.76 13.88 -9.08
C ALA A 80 14.21 14.42 -9.19
N ARG A 81 15.12 13.69 -9.85
CA ARG A 81 16.54 14.11 -10.01
C ARG A 81 16.87 14.78 -11.35
N ARG A 82 15.89 15.02 -12.22
CA ARG A 82 16.10 15.74 -13.49
C ARG A 82 15.33 17.05 -13.53
N ARG A 83 15.72 17.99 -12.67
CA ARG A 83 15.54 19.42 -12.87
C ARG A 83 16.81 20.11 -12.38
N THR A 84 17.80 20.18 -13.27
CA THR A 84 18.89 21.16 -13.28
C THR A 84 18.47 22.32 -14.16
#